data_AF-A0A0N4XMS0-F1
#
_entry.id   AF-A0A0N4XMS0-F1
#
_cell.length_a   1.000
_cell.length_b   1.000
_cell.length_c   1.000
_cell.angle_alpha   90.00
_cell.angle_beta   90.00
_cell.angle_gamma   90.00
#
_symmetry.space_group_name_H-M   'P 1'
#
loop_
_entity.id
_entity.type
_entity.pdbx_description
1 polymer ?
#
loop_
_entity_poly.entity_id
_entity_poly.type
_entity_poly.pdbx_seq_one_letter_code
_entity_poly.pdbx_strand_id
1 'polypeptide(L)'
;MVHLFEWKWTDVAAECENFLQYYGYGAVQVSPPNEHITLTQNNDLPWWVRYQPVSYKLTSRSGTEAEFEDMVKRCNAVRVRYARNI
;
A
#
# COMPACT_ATOMS: atom_id res chain seq x y z
N MET A 1 10.12 -9.51 -6.27
CA MET A 1 9.42 -8.36 -5.64
C MET A 1 8.49 -7.77 -6.67
N VAL A 2 7.31 -7.28 -6.27
CA VAL A 2 6.34 -6.61 -7.16
C VAL A 2 5.95 -5.25 -6.59
N HIS A 3 5.65 -4.28 -7.44
CA HIS A 3 5.16 -2.97 -7.04
C HIS A 3 3.66 -2.85 -7.34
N LEU A 4 2.84 -2.79 -6.30
CA LEU A 4 1.38 -2.61 -6.40
C LEU A 4 1.03 -1.13 -6.23
N PHE A 5 1.25 -0.38 -7.31
CA PHE A 5 1.12 1.07 -7.34
C PHE A 5 -0.34 1.52 -7.24
N GLU A 6 -0.64 2.35 -6.24
CA GLU A 6 -1.98 2.89 -5.92
C GLU A 6 -3.05 1.90 -5.46
N TRP A 7 -2.66 0.66 -5.13
CA TRP A 7 -3.62 -0.34 -4.63
C TRP A 7 -4.10 -0.01 -3.21
N LYS A 8 -5.32 -0.41 -2.88
CA LYS A 8 -5.83 -0.35 -1.50
C LYS A 8 -5.20 -1.44 -0.64
N TRP A 9 -5.07 -1.20 0.66
CA TRP A 9 -4.48 -2.18 1.59
C TRP A 9 -5.21 -3.52 1.58
N THR A 10 -6.54 -3.48 1.50
CA THR A 10 -7.40 -4.67 1.41
C THR A 10 -7.12 -5.50 0.16
N ASP A 11 -6.86 -4.83 -0.97
CA ASP A 11 -6.61 -5.49 -2.25
C ASP A 11 -5.21 -6.11 -2.26
N VAL A 12 -4.22 -5.41 -1.69
CA VAL A 12 -2.87 -5.95 -1.51
C VAL A 12 -2.89 -7.19 -0.61
N ALA A 13 -3.65 -7.15 0.49
CA ALA A 13 -3.79 -8.29 1.39
C ALA A 13 -4.39 -9.52 0.68
N ALA A 14 -5.45 -9.31 -0.11
CA ALA A 14 -6.05 -10.36 -0.93
C ALA A 14 -5.08 -10.88 -2.00
N GLU A 15 -4.30 -10.01 -2.63
CA GLU A 15 -3.31 -10.37 -3.65
C GLU A 15 -2.17 -11.22 -3.07
N CYS A 16 -1.72 -10.91 -1.84
CA CYS A 16 -0.78 -11.73 -1.08
C CYS A 16 -1.27 -13.18 -0.92
N GLU A 17 -2.53 -13.35 -0.53
CA GLU A 17 -3.14 -14.65 -0.23
C GLU A 17 -3.58 -15.41 -1.48
N ASN A 18 -4.08 -14.73 -2.50
CA ASN A 18 -4.71 -15.40 -3.64
C ASN A 18 -3.73 -15.67 -4.79
N PHE A 19 -2.67 -14.88 -4.89
CA PHE A 19 -1.76 -14.94 -6.02
C PHE A 19 -0.31 -15.03 -5.55
N LEU A 20 0.21 -13.97 -4.93
CA LEU A 20 1.65 -13.78 -4.75
C LEU A 20 2.34 -14.93 -4.01
N GLN A 21 1.68 -15.51 -3.01
CA GLN A 21 2.23 -16.66 -2.27
C GLN A 21 2.47 -17.89 -3.15
N TYR A 22 1.63 -18.13 -4.16
CA TYR A 22 1.70 -19.32 -5.02
C TYR A 22 2.72 -19.16 -6.16
N TYR A 23 3.06 -17.92 -6.52
CA TYR A 23 3.98 -17.61 -7.62
C TYR A 23 5.39 -17.20 -7.16
N GLY A 24 5.73 -17.44 -5.90
CA GLY A 24 7.10 -17.28 -5.40
C GLY A 24 7.54 -15.83 -5.16
N TYR A 25 6.61 -14.89 -5.00
CA TYR A 25 6.94 -13.51 -4.67
C TYR A 25 7.32 -13.39 -3.19
N GLY A 26 8.54 -12.91 -2.91
CA GLY A 26 9.01 -12.71 -1.54
C GLY A 26 8.65 -11.36 -0.91
N ALA A 27 8.26 -10.36 -1.72
CA ALA A 27 7.95 -9.02 -1.22
C ALA A 27 7.05 -8.18 -2.14
N VAL A 28 6.27 -7.30 -1.52
CA VAL A 28 5.44 -6.26 -2.15
C VAL A 28 5.96 -4.89 -1.77
N GLN A 29 6.12 -4.03 -2.77
CA GLN A 29 6.30 -2.59 -2.62
C GLN A 29 4.94 -1.92 -2.79
N VAL A 30 4.60 -1.03 -1.86
CA VAL A 30 3.37 -0.24 -1.89
C VAL A 30 3.67 1.24 -2.04
N SER A 31 2.69 1.99 -2.53
CA SER A 31 2.74 3.45 -2.53
C SER A 31 2.82 4.00 -1.08
N PRO A 32 3.31 5.24 -0.88
CA PRO A 32 3.51 5.80 0.47
C PRO A 32 2.26 5.69 1.36
N PRO A 33 2.38 5.15 2.59
CA PRO A 33 1.25 4.93 3.49
C PRO A 33 0.92 6.15 4.38
N ASN A 34 1.79 7.15 4.38
CA ASN A 34 1.64 8.34 5.20
C ASN A 34 0.54 9.26 4.67
N GLU A 35 -0.01 10.07 5.57
CA GLU A 35 -0.92 11.17 5.25
C GLU A 35 -0.24 12.15 4.31
N HIS A 36 -0.94 12.48 3.23
CA HIS A 36 -0.45 13.31 2.16
C HIS A 36 -1.48 14.38 1.81
N ILE A 37 -1.04 15.41 1.07
CA ILE A 37 -1.95 16.46 0.62
C ILE A 37 -3.09 15.86 -0.21
N THR A 38 -4.26 16.47 -0.12
CA THR A 38 -5.39 16.17 -1.01
C THR A 38 -5.57 17.37 -1.93
N LEU A 39 -5.22 17.19 -3.20
CA LEU A 39 -5.38 18.21 -4.23
C LEU A 39 -6.11 17.60 -5.42
N THR A 40 -7.33 18.08 -5.66
CA THR A 40 -8.13 17.67 -6.82
C THR A 40 -7.81 18.58 -7.99
N GLN A 41 -7.33 18.03 -9.09
CA GLN A 41 -7.10 18.73 -10.35
C GLN A 41 -7.98 18.08 -11.43
N ASN A 42 -8.79 18.87 -12.14
CA ASN A 42 -9.68 18.37 -13.20
C ASN A 42 -10.62 17.22 -12.74
N ASN A 43 -11.17 17.30 -11.52
CA ASN A 43 -11.96 16.24 -10.88
C ASN A 43 -11.22 14.90 -10.63
N ASP A 44 -9.89 14.89 -10.69
CA ASP A 44 -9.06 13.73 -10.37
C ASP A 44 -8.08 14.04 -9.22
N LEU A 45 -7.65 13.00 -8.51
CA LEU A 45 -6.62 13.07 -7.47
C LEU A 45 -5.31 12.51 -8.06
N PRO A 46 -4.35 13.36 -8.44
CA PRO A 46 -3.14 12.90 -9.11
C PRO A 46 -2.31 11.99 -8.22
N TRP A 47 -1.72 10.92 -8.77
CA TRP A 47 -0.93 9.95 -8.00
C TRP A 47 0.26 10.57 -7.24
N TRP A 48 0.85 11.64 -7.78
CA TRP A 48 2.03 12.29 -7.20
C TRP A 48 1.74 13.00 -5.87
N VAL A 49 0.47 13.26 -5.54
CA VAL A 49 0.10 13.86 -4.25
C VAL A 49 0.58 13.00 -3.08
N ARG A 50 0.68 11.67 -3.27
CA ARG A 50 1.16 10.72 -2.26
C ARG A 50 2.62 10.93 -1.86
N TYR A 51 3.39 11.67 -2.65
CA TYR A 51 4.78 12.00 -2.39
C TYR A 51 4.96 13.37 -1.70
N GLN A 52 3.86 14.02 -1.33
CA GLN A 52 3.83 15.28 -0.58
C GLN A 52 3.25 15.02 0.82
N PRO A 53 4.03 14.44 1.75
CA PRO A 53 3.55 14.06 3.08
C PRO A 53 3.18 15.30 3.91
N VAL A 54 2.07 15.21 4.63
CA VAL A 54 1.59 16.24 5.58
C VAL A 54 1.93 15.83 7.01
N SER A 55 1.86 14.55 7.31
CA SER A 55 2.20 14.01 8.63
C SER A 55 2.68 12.55 8.51
N TYR A 56 3.14 11.99 9.63
CA TYR A 56 3.52 10.58 9.73
C TYR A 56 2.36 9.65 10.12
N LYS A 57 1.11 10.16 10.15
CA LYS A 57 -0.05 9.31 10.38
C LYS A 57 -0.21 8.35 9.21
N LEU A 58 -0.50 7.08 9.49
CA LEU A 58 -0.63 6.03 8.48
C LEU A 58 -2.03 5.96 7.87
N THR A 59 -2.57 7.12 7.50
CA THR A 59 -3.86 7.24 6.82
C THR A 59 -3.60 7.85 5.45
N SER A 60 -3.91 7.12 4.38
CA SER A 60 -3.63 7.55 3.01
C SER A 60 -4.78 7.23 2.05
N ARG A 61 -4.62 7.58 0.77
CA ARG A 61 -5.53 7.16 -0.32
C ARG A 61 -5.82 5.66 -0.34
N SER A 62 -4.87 4.83 0.09
CA SER A 62 -4.99 3.37 0.06
C SER A 62 -5.77 2.78 1.23
N GLY A 63 -6.05 3.56 2.28
CA GLY A 63 -6.80 3.12 3.46
C GLY A 63 -6.25 3.69 4.78
N THR A 64 -6.84 3.19 5.86
CA THR A 64 -6.54 3.51 7.26
C THR A 64 -5.33 2.75 7.80
N GLU A 65 -4.84 3.17 8.96
CA GLU A 65 -3.75 2.50 9.67
C GLU A 65 -4.11 1.05 10.04
N ALA A 66 -5.36 0.80 10.47
CA ALA A 66 -5.83 -0.53 10.82
C ALA A 66 -5.84 -1.48 9.61
N GLU A 67 -6.26 -0.99 8.44
CA GLU A 67 -6.23 -1.77 7.19
C GLU A 67 -4.79 -2.03 6.73
N PHE A 68 -3.87 -1.08 6.95
CA PHE A 68 -2.45 -1.27 6.67
C PHE A 68 -1.83 -2.33 7.58
N GLU A 69 -2.14 -2.30 8.88
CA GLU A 69 -1.69 -3.32 9.83
C GLU A 69 -2.22 -4.71 9.45
N ASP A 70 -3.50 -4.83 9.11
CA ASP A 70 -4.12 -6.08 8.66
C ASP A 70 -3.42 -6.63 7.41
N MET A 71 -3.17 -5.77 6.42
CA MET A 71 -2.43 -6.12 5.21
C MET A 71 -1.04 -6.66 5.53
N VAL A 72 -0.26 -5.96 6.37
CA VAL A 72 1.09 -6.41 6.77
C VAL A 72 1.03 -7.76 7.47
N LYS A 73 0.06 -7.96 8.37
CA LYS A 73 -0.11 -9.22 9.10
C LYS A 73 -0.44 -10.37 8.15
N ARG A 74 -1.39 -10.19 7.25
CA ARG A 74 -1.85 -11.21 6.29
C ARG A 74 -0.77 -11.57 5.28
N CYS A 75 -0.09 -10.58 4.68
CA CYS A 75 1.04 -10.85 3.78
C CYS A 75 2.18 -11.60 4.49
N ASN A 76 2.52 -11.21 5.72
CA ASN A 76 3.56 -11.90 6.50
C ASN A 76 3.19 -13.36 6.83
N ALA A 77 1.91 -13.66 7.07
CA ALA A 77 1.44 -15.02 7.34
C ALA A 77 1.70 -15.97 6.17
N VAL A 78 1.65 -15.46 4.93
CA VAL A 78 1.95 -16.18 3.69
C VAL A 78 3.39 -15.96 3.19
N ARG A 79 4.28 -15.48 4.06
CA ARG A 79 5.72 -15.23 3.80
C ARG A 79 6.01 -14.17 2.72
N VAL A 80 5.06 -13.29 2.42
CA VAL A 80 5.26 -12.12 1.56
C VAL A 80 5.58 -10.91 2.44
N ARG A 81 6.77 -10.33 2.29
CA ARG A 81 7.19 -9.16 3.09
C ARG A 81 6.75 -7.84 2.47
N TYR A 82 6.63 -6.79 3.28
CA TYR A 82 6.49 -5.43 2.78
C TYR A 82 7.87 -4.78 2.62
N ALA A 83 8.09 -4.05 1.53
CA ALA A 83 9.28 -3.23 1.32
C ALA A 83 8.91 -1.74 1.44
N ARG A 84 9.65 -1.01 2.28
CA ARG A 84 9.57 0.46 2.32
C ARG A 84 10.31 1.02 1.13
N ASN A 85 9.69 1.96 0.42
CA ASN A 85 10.41 2.89 -0.43
C ASN A 85 11.25 3.78 0.51
N ILE A 86 12.57 3.68 0.42
CA ILE A 86 13.51 4.66 1.01
C ILE A 86 13.74 5.74 -0.03
#